data_AF-A0A2E8DZG4-F1
#
_entry.id   AF-A0A2E8DZG4-F1
#
_cell.length_a   1.000
_cell.length_b   1.000
_cell.length_c   1.000
_cell.angle_alpha   90.00
_cell.angle_beta   90.00
_cell.angle_gamma   90.00
#
_symmetry.space_group_name_H-M   'P 1'
#
loop_
_entity.id
_entity.type
_entity.pdbx_description
1 polymer ?
#
loop_
_entity_poly.entity_id
_entity_poly.type
_entity_poly.pdbx_seq_one_letter_code
_entity_poly.pdbx_strand_id
1 'polypeptide(L)' 'MPSNSQYLTTKQLAERYGVKPATIKGWRAERKGPEFYTVPRIAVAYGSSRVRYDLHHVLAWEQTNSITPLNHF' A
#
# COMPACT_ATOMS: atom_id res chain seq x y z
N MET A 1 17.59 16.38 2.81
CA MET A 1 17.35 15.06 2.20
C MET A 1 16.02 14.53 2.73
N PRO A 2 14.86 14.69 2.08
CA PRO A 2 13.64 14.10 2.61
C PRO A 2 13.49 12.69 2.01
N SER A 3 14.21 11.72 2.56
CA SER A 3 13.87 10.30 2.38
C SER A 3 12.78 9.95 3.39
N ASN A 4 11.60 10.53 3.20
CA ASN A 4 10.41 10.17 3.95
C ASN A 4 9.82 8.91 3.30
N SER A 5 10.56 7.80 3.35
CA SER A 5 10.12 6.49 2.85
C SER A 5 9.02 5.96 3.74
N GLN A 6 7.84 6.56 3.58
CA GLN A 6 6.67 6.26 4.38
C GLN A 6 6.05 5.00 3.82
N TYR A 7 6.11 3.95 4.62
CA TYR A 7 5.54 2.69 4.26
C TYR A 7 4.10 2.59 4.74
N LEU A 8 3.19 2.37 3.80
CA LEU A 8 1.78 2.18 4.10
C LEU A 8 1.49 0.71 4.35
N THR A 9 0.72 0.45 5.39
CA THR A 9 0.10 -0.86 5.59
C THR A 9 -1.12 -1.01 4.69
N THR A 10 -1.62 -2.25 4.55
CA THR A 10 -2.87 -2.50 3.81
C THR A 10 -4.06 -1.69 4.34
N LYS A 11 -4.11 -1.41 5.65
CA LYS A 11 -5.19 -0.60 6.25
C LYS A 11 -5.08 0.86 5.84
N GLN A 12 -3.89 1.45 5.94
CA GLN A 12 -3.66 2.84 5.53
C GLN A 12 -3.89 3.03 4.03
N LEU A 13 -3.45 2.08 3.19
CA LEU A 13 -3.73 2.13 1.76
C LEU A 13 -5.25 2.02 1.47
N ALA A 14 -5.95 1.17 2.22
CA ALA A 14 -7.40 1.05 2.10
C ALA A 14 -8.11 2.35 2.50
N GLU A 15 -7.69 3.00 3.59
CA GLU A 15 -8.17 4.32 4.01
C GLU A 15 -7.87 5.40 2.95
N ARG A 16 -6.69 5.36 2.32
CA ARG A 16 -6.32 6.28 1.23
C ARG A 16 -7.30 6.23 0.05
N TYR A 17 -7.72 5.02 -0.34
CA TYR A 17 -8.68 4.82 -1.44
C TYR A 17 -10.14 4.78 -0.99
N GLY A 18 -10.43 4.91 0.32
CA GLY A 18 -11.79 4.76 0.84
C GLY A 18 -12.39 3.37 0.65
N VAL A 19 -11.56 2.33 0.50
CA VAL A 19 -11.99 0.95 0.28
C VAL A 19 -11.76 0.08 1.52
N LYS A 20 -12.29 -1.15 1.50
CA LYS A 20 -12.01 -2.12 2.57
C LYS A 20 -10.63 -2.75 2.36
N PRO A 21 -9.90 -3.14 3.43
CA PRO A 21 -8.64 -3.88 3.30
C PRO A 21 -8.74 -5.18 2.49
N ALA A 22 -9.94 -5.77 2.46
CA ALA A 22 -10.25 -6.93 1.63
C ALA A 22 -10.15 -6.61 0.13
N THR A 23 -10.59 -5.42 -0.30
CA THR A 23 -10.46 -4.95 -1.69
C THR A 23 -9.00 -4.85 -2.09
N ILE A 24 -8.15 -4.26 -1.25
CA ILE A 24 -6.71 -4.19 -1.47
C ILE A 24 -6.06 -5.59 -1.52
N LYS A 25 -6.58 -6.56 -0.74
CA LYS A 25 -6.15 -7.97 -0.84
C LYS A 25 -6.55 -8.59 -2.19
N GLY A 26 -7.75 -8.29 -2.69
CA GLY A 26 -8.21 -8.69 -4.02
C GLY A 26 -7.33 -8.12 -5.13
N TRP A 27 -7.01 -6.83 -5.06
CA TRP A 27 -6.10 -6.16 -5.99
C TRP A 27 -4.76 -6.90 -6.10
N ARG A 28 -4.14 -7.29 -4.98
CA ARG A 28 -2.91 -8.10 -4.99
C ARG A 28 -3.11 -9.46 -5.66
N ALA A 29 -4.21 -10.14 -5.39
CA ALA A 29 -4.51 -11.44 -6.00
C ALA A 29 -4.70 -11.33 -7.52
N GLU A 30 -5.33 -10.25 -7.98
CA GLU A 30 -5.53 -9.91 -9.39
C GLU A 30 -4.31 -9.27 -10.04
N ARG A 31 -3.21 -9.06 -9.29
CA ARG A 31 -2.02 -8.30 -9.71
C ARG A 31 -2.36 -6.90 -10.24
N LYS A 32 -3.39 -6.29 -9.68
CA LYS A 32 -3.79 -4.90 -9.89
C LYS A 32 -3.33 -4.08 -8.69
N GLY A 33 -3.02 -2.81 -8.90
CA GLY A 33 -2.63 -1.91 -7.81
C GLY A 33 -1.14 -1.60 -7.75
N PRO A 34 -0.74 -0.82 -6.74
CA PRO A 34 0.64 -0.42 -6.53
C PRO A 34 1.49 -1.58 -6.06
N GLU A 35 2.79 -1.47 -6.32
CA GLU A 35 3.76 -2.48 -5.91
C GLU A 35 3.78 -2.66 -4.39
N PHE A 36 3.82 -3.92 -3.97
CA PHE A 36 3.83 -4.29 -2.56
C PHE A 36 5.06 -5.11 -2.26
N TYR A 37 5.61 -4.90 -1.08
CA TYR A 37 6.68 -5.73 -0.55
C TYR A 37 6.17 -6.52 0.65
N THR A 38 6.62 -7.77 0.72
CA THR A 38 6.29 -8.66 1.84
C THR A 38 7.51 -8.79 2.73
N VAL A 39 7.40 -8.29 3.95
CA VAL A 39 8.49 -8.40 4.93
C VAL A 39 8.60 -9.82 5.52
N PRO A 40 9.83 -10.26 5.81
CA PRO A 40 10.08 -11.54 6.48
C PRO A 40 9.31 -11.64 7.81
N ARG A 41 8.87 -12.85 8.17
CA ARG A 41 8.12 -13.08 9.42
C ARG A 41 8.91 -12.68 10.66
N ILE A 42 10.24 -12.80 10.62
CA ILE A 42 11.15 -12.41 11.71
C ILE A 42 11.21 -10.89 11.94
N ALA A 43 10.83 -10.09 10.94
CA ALA A 43 10.92 -8.63 10.99
C ALA A 43 9.61 -7.96 11.42
N VAL A 44 8.57 -8.75 11.77
CA VAL A 44 7.23 -8.26 12.06
C VAL A 44 6.70 -8.91 13.33
N ALA A 45 6.15 -8.11 14.24
CA ALA A 45 5.49 -8.60 15.44
C ALA A 45 4.33 -9.56 15.09
N TYR A 46 4.10 -10.54 15.96
CA TYR A 46 3.03 -11.50 15.78
C TYR A 46 1.66 -10.80 15.63
N GLY A 47 0.89 -11.19 14.61
CA GLY A 47 -0.42 -10.57 14.29
C GLY A 47 -0.37 -9.30 13.44
N SER A 48 0.82 -8.74 13.18
CA SER A 48 0.94 -7.55 12.31
C SER A 48 0.95 -7.92 10.82
N SER A 49 0.40 -7.03 9.98
CA SER A 49 0.44 -7.25 8.53
C SER A 49 1.88 -7.26 8.03
N ARG A 50 2.22 -8.27 7.25
CA ARG A 50 3.53 -8.43 6.60
C ARG A 50 3.61 -7.73 5.25
N VAL A 51 2.49 -7.24 4.74
CA VAL A 51 2.44 -6.53 3.47
C VAL A 51 2.58 -5.04 3.73
N ARG A 52 3.39 -4.40 2.91
CA ARG A 52 3.65 -2.98 2.96
C ARG A 52 3.74 -2.42 1.55
N TYR A 53 3.46 -1.13 1.43
CA TYR A 53 3.48 -0.38 0.18
C TYR A 53 4.39 0.81 0.36
N ASP A 54 5.32 1.00 -0.55
CA ASP A 54 6.12 2.22 -0.58
C ASP A 54 5.28 3.36 -1.13
N LEU A 55 5.15 4.45 -0.39
CA LEU A 55 4.39 5.62 -0.81
C LEU A 55 4.86 6.15 -2.18
N HIS A 56 6.16 6.10 -2.47
CA HIS A 56 6.69 6.52 -3.78
C HIS A 56 6.17 5.64 -4.92
N HIS A 57 6.12 4.33 -4.72
CA HIS A 57 5.60 3.40 -5.73
C HIS A 57 4.08 3.53 -5.87
N VAL A 58 3.37 3.80 -4.77
CA VAL A 58 1.93 4.10 -4.79
C VAL A 58 1.66 5.36 -5.62
N LEU A 59 2.39 6.45 -5.40
CA LEU A 59 2.26 7.69 -6.15
C LEU A 59 2.60 7.51 -7.64
N ALA A 60 3.69 6.80 -7.95
CA ALA A 60 4.06 6.51 -9.33
C ALA A 60 2.99 5.68 -10.06
N TRP A 61 2.40 4.70 -9.37
CA TRP A 61 1.30 3.91 -9.89
C TRP A 61 0.03 4.77 -10.10
N GLU A 62 -0.30 5.63 -9.14
CA GLU A 62 -1.43 6.57 -9.23
C GLU A 62 -1.26 7.49 -10.45
N GLN A 63 -0.07 8.04 -10.65
CA GLN A 63 0.25 8.90 -11.78
C GLN A 63 0.19 8.16 -13.13
N THR A 64 0.68 6.92 -13.18
CA THR A 64 0.68 6.11 -14.40
C THR A 64 -0.74 5.70 -14.82
N ASN A 65 -1.61 5.44 -13.85
CA ASN A 65 -2.97 4.96 -14.09
C ASN A 65 -4.02 6.09 -14.02
N SER A 66 -3.59 7.34 -13.84
CA SER A 66 -4.46 8.51 -13.63
C SER A 66 -5.50 8.28 -12.53
N ILE A 67 -5.08 7.67 -11.42
CA ILE A 67 -5.95 7.32 -10.30
C ILE A 67 -5.90 8.43 -9.26
N THR A 68 -7.05 8.98 -8.93
CA THR A 68 -7.19 9.98 -7.87
C THR A 68 -7.55 9.28 -6.56
N PRO A 69 -6.67 9.26 -5.54
CA PRO A 69 -7.03 8.73 -4.22
C PRO A 69 -8.08 9.62 -3.54
N LEU A 70 -8.87 9.02 -2.64
CA LEU A 70 -9.94 9.73 -1.92
C LEU A 70 -9.38 10.58 -0.76
N ASN A 71 -8.29 10.13 -0.14
CA ASN A 71 -7.58 10.86 0.91
C ASN A 71 -6.12 11.12 0.50
N HIS A 72 -5.71 12.38 0.58
CA HIS A 72 -4.32 12.80 0.41
C HIS A 72 -3.71 12.98 1.82
N PHE A 73 -2.71 12.15 2.16
CA PHE A 73 -1.92 12.26 3.39
C PHE A 73 -0.63 13.03 3.12
#